data_AF-A0A1R1EI76-F1
#
_entry.id   AF-A0A1R1EI76-F1
#
_cell.length_a   1.000
_cell.length_b   1.000
_cell.length_c   1.000
_cell.angle_alpha   90.00
_cell.angle_beta   90.00
_cell.angle_gamma   90.00
#
_symmetry.space_group_name_H-M   'P 1'
#
loop_
_entity.id
_entity.type
_entity.pdbx_description
1 polymer ?
#
loop_
_entity_poly.entity_id
_entity_poly.type
_entity_poly.pdbx_seq_one_letter_code
_entity_poly.pdbx_strand_id
1 'polypeptide(L)'
;MTEEVRQAVLEVAAGTEAIRLPQAAAGKPGDDQRPAQAAVTKGESGRVFQWIIPIMLAGVVALGLTLYYKYEQSVNQEVTALQQQAKKEALAGRYSEAVQLLERAEEQRPRFAALTRDRELAAKAAQLKNQLDGASAQLKAKKLDEGEKALKQIAEMIGKRQEPLFAPLQKSLAADQVMLTVLRIKGQLDKLTTVDALADKLDTVRGLSGQEAAAVKAQIINKIAGISYSSAEEKLRKKDFAGALEAVDNGLSYAADNPKLTSYRKQISEAKREFEEAEAKRIQLAQQKAAEEELNNRTAAVDVSGVTAVLDDYGDLTISGTVTNTATRPIYSVSVYLHIYSSFSGAYIGDAYANVSPFRLEPGESGSFSTSYYGVYEQAEVSVDNASWYLE
;
A
#
# COMPACT_ATOMS: atom_id res chain seq x y z
N MET A 1 -1.39 55.77 14.20
CA MET A 1 -0.80 57.11 14.29
C MET A 1 0.64 56.98 13.84
N THR A 2 0.92 57.51 12.65
CA THR A 2 2.21 57.68 11.96
C THR A 2 1.79 58.31 10.61
N GLU A 3 1.71 59.64 10.46
CA GLU A 3 2.85 60.57 10.37
C GLU A 3 3.95 60.07 9.44
N GLU A 4 3.67 60.05 8.12
CA GLU A 4 4.72 60.32 7.12
C GLU A 4 4.23 60.74 5.70
N VAL A 5 2.93 60.83 5.43
CA VAL A 5 2.41 61.46 4.18
C VAL A 5 1.40 62.57 4.50
N ARG A 6 1.91 63.61 5.15
CA ARG A 6 1.23 64.91 5.31
C ARG A 6 1.62 65.83 4.15
N GLN A 7 0.67 66.63 3.68
CA GLN A 7 0.92 67.95 3.07
C GLN A 7 1.87 68.01 1.86
N ALA A 8 1.32 67.73 0.68
CA ALA A 8 1.66 68.48 -0.52
C ALA A 8 0.38 69.16 -1.05
N VAL A 9 0.53 70.38 -1.58
CA VAL A 9 -0.50 71.36 -1.99
C VAL A 9 -0.84 72.39 -0.90
N LEU A 10 0.02 73.42 -0.82
CA LEU A 10 -0.34 74.77 -0.41
C LEU A 10 0.44 75.78 -1.27
N GLU A 11 -0.15 76.97 -1.39
CA GLU A 11 0.17 78.08 -2.28
C GLU A 11 1.67 78.45 -2.42
N VAL A 12 2.09 78.69 -3.67
CA VAL A 12 3.06 79.76 -3.98
C VAL A 12 2.60 80.48 -5.24
N ALA A 13 2.00 81.66 -5.07
CA ALA A 13 1.75 82.62 -6.13
C ALA A 13 2.29 83.99 -5.68
N ALA A 14 3.44 84.39 -6.23
CA ALA A 14 4.03 85.71 -6.03
C ALA A 14 4.77 86.13 -7.31
N GLY A 15 4.85 87.44 -7.55
CA GLY A 15 5.67 88.03 -8.63
C GLY A 15 7.18 87.81 -8.41
N THR A 16 8.08 88.39 -9.20
CA THR A 16 7.95 89.67 -9.93
C THR A 16 9.05 89.79 -10.99
N GLU A 17 8.96 90.81 -11.86
CA GLU A 17 10.06 91.41 -12.67
C GLU A 17 10.71 90.53 -13.78
N ALA A 18 10.58 90.84 -15.08
CA ALA A 18 11.04 92.00 -15.86
C ALA A 18 12.46 91.83 -16.44
N ILE A 19 12.60 91.89 -17.78
CA ILE A 19 13.85 92.22 -18.50
C ILE A 19 13.53 92.85 -19.87
N ARG A 20 14.46 93.70 -20.31
CA ARG A 20 14.38 94.77 -21.31
C ARG A 20 14.35 94.34 -22.80
N LEU A 21 13.70 95.21 -23.59
CA LEU A 21 13.96 95.61 -25.00
C LEU A 21 15.45 96.00 -25.26
N PRO A 22 16.00 96.04 -26.52
CA PRO A 22 15.60 97.08 -27.51
C PRO A 22 15.83 96.87 -29.03
N GLN A 23 15.23 97.79 -29.83
CA GLN A 23 15.68 98.34 -31.14
C GLN A 23 15.76 97.38 -32.37
N ALA A 24 15.48 97.75 -33.63
CA ALA A 24 15.00 98.98 -34.31
C ALA A 24 14.28 98.56 -35.65
N ALA A 25 13.95 99.35 -36.69
CA ALA A 25 14.24 100.76 -37.01
C ALA A 25 13.20 101.41 -37.98
N ALA A 26 12.86 102.67 -37.69
CA ALA A 26 12.74 103.83 -38.59
C ALA A 26 12.02 103.79 -39.96
N GLY A 27 10.99 104.65 -40.10
CA GLY A 27 10.41 105.19 -41.34
C GLY A 27 9.50 106.37 -40.97
N LYS A 28 9.71 107.56 -41.57
CA LYS A 28 9.15 108.85 -41.10
C LYS A 28 8.12 109.46 -42.09
N PRO A 29 7.47 110.63 -41.81
CA PRO A 29 6.04 110.79 -42.07
C PRO A 29 5.70 111.76 -43.22
N GLY A 30 4.40 111.95 -43.45
CA GLY A 30 3.84 113.12 -44.15
C GLY A 30 2.48 113.46 -43.58
N ASP A 31 2.38 114.58 -42.86
CA ASP A 31 1.10 115.24 -42.55
C ASP A 31 0.58 115.95 -43.80
N ASP A 32 -0.74 115.99 -44.00
CA ASP A 32 -1.39 117.30 -44.19
C ASP A 32 -2.92 117.30 -43.95
N GLN A 33 -3.30 118.18 -43.02
CA GLN A 33 -4.46 119.08 -43.01
C GLN A 33 -5.90 118.59 -43.29
N ARG A 34 -6.68 118.67 -42.18
CA ARG A 34 -8.13 118.89 -42.01
C ARG A 34 -8.70 120.02 -42.94
N PRO A 35 -10.05 120.24 -43.11
CA PRO A 35 -11.08 119.94 -42.10
C PRO A 35 -12.52 119.55 -42.54
N ALA A 36 -13.26 119.08 -41.53
CA ALA A 36 -14.69 119.31 -41.26
C ALA A 36 -15.77 119.02 -42.32
N GLN A 37 -16.62 118.07 -41.98
CA GLN A 37 -18.05 118.36 -41.75
C GLN A 37 -18.58 117.48 -40.61
N ALA A 38 -19.60 117.98 -39.90
CA ALA A 38 -20.04 117.42 -38.62
C ALA A 38 -21.44 116.82 -38.67
N ALA A 39 -21.69 115.96 -37.67
CA ALA A 39 -22.97 115.66 -37.02
C ALA A 39 -23.76 114.40 -37.40
N VAL A 40 -24.55 113.98 -36.39
CA VAL A 40 -25.65 112.99 -36.39
C VAL A 40 -25.28 111.50 -36.28
N THR A 41 -24.93 111.12 -35.06
CA THR A 41 -25.44 109.94 -34.33
C THR A 41 -26.34 108.93 -35.08
N LYS A 42 -25.88 107.67 -35.16
CA LYS A 42 -26.70 106.47 -34.90
C LYS A 42 -25.78 105.32 -34.48
N GLY A 43 -26.22 104.50 -33.52
CA GLY A 43 -25.39 103.45 -32.95
C GLY A 43 -25.28 102.22 -33.84
N GLU A 44 -24.05 101.76 -34.10
CA GLU A 44 -23.77 100.48 -34.76
C GLU A 44 -23.31 99.41 -33.75
N SER A 45 -24.20 99.05 -32.84
CA SER A 45 -24.08 97.81 -32.05
C SER A 45 -24.42 96.59 -32.94
N GLY A 46 -23.61 96.37 -34.00
CA GLY A 46 -23.96 95.47 -35.11
C GLY A 46 -22.95 94.37 -35.46
N ARG A 47 -21.70 94.42 -34.97
CA ARG A 47 -20.65 93.42 -35.32
C ARG A 47 -20.28 92.41 -34.24
N VAL A 48 -20.47 92.73 -32.96
CA VAL A 48 -20.18 91.77 -31.86
C VAL A 48 -21.23 90.65 -31.83
N PHE A 49 -22.48 90.96 -32.16
CA PHE A 49 -23.59 89.99 -32.15
C PHE A 49 -23.42 88.85 -33.16
N GLN A 50 -22.76 89.10 -34.31
CA GLN A 50 -22.45 88.06 -35.31
C GLN A 50 -21.39 87.05 -34.83
N TRP A 51 -20.58 87.38 -33.82
CA TRP A 51 -19.59 86.47 -33.22
C TRP A 51 -20.09 85.76 -31.95
N ILE A 52 -21.05 86.33 -31.22
CA ILE A 52 -21.61 85.70 -30.01
C ILE A 52 -22.34 84.39 -30.34
N ILE A 53 -23.11 84.35 -31.44
CA ILE A 53 -23.87 83.17 -31.86
C ILE A 53 -22.96 81.95 -32.12
N PRO A 54 -21.91 82.01 -32.97
CA PRO A 54 -21.01 80.86 -33.17
C PRO A 54 -20.21 80.48 -31.92
N ILE A 55 -19.86 81.43 -31.03
CA ILE A 55 -19.18 81.13 -29.76
C ILE A 55 -20.10 80.37 -28.79
N MET A 56 -21.37 80.79 -28.66
CA MET A 56 -22.37 80.06 -27.88
C MET A 56 -22.63 78.66 -28.45
N LEU A 57 -22.73 78.54 -29.78
CA LEU A 57 -22.92 77.25 -30.44
C LEU A 57 -21.72 76.32 -30.18
N ALA A 58 -20.49 76.85 -30.29
CA ALA A 58 -19.26 76.12 -29.97
C ALA A 58 -19.20 75.71 -28.49
N GLY A 59 -19.66 76.57 -27.57
CA GLY A 59 -19.74 76.25 -26.14
C GLY A 59 -20.72 75.11 -25.83
N VAL A 60 -21.91 75.11 -26.47
CA VAL A 60 -22.89 74.02 -26.33
C VAL A 60 -22.35 72.71 -26.93
N VAL A 61 -21.71 72.76 -28.09
CA VAL A 61 -21.07 71.59 -28.72
C VAL A 61 -19.92 71.05 -27.85
N ALA A 62 -19.06 71.93 -27.31
CA ALA A 62 -17.97 71.54 -26.43
C ALA A 62 -18.46 70.91 -25.12
N LEU A 63 -19.53 71.45 -24.53
CA LEU A 63 -20.18 70.86 -23.35
C LEU A 63 -20.77 69.49 -23.67
N GLY A 64 -21.49 69.37 -24.79
CA GLY A 64 -22.05 68.10 -25.27
C GLY A 64 -20.98 67.03 -25.50
N LEU A 65 -19.88 67.39 -26.17
CA LEU A 65 -18.72 66.50 -26.37
C LEU A 65 -18.06 66.12 -25.04
N THR A 66 -17.95 67.04 -24.08
CA THR A 66 -17.36 66.76 -22.76
C THR A 66 -18.23 65.80 -21.94
N LEU A 67 -19.55 65.99 -21.95
CA LEU A 67 -20.50 65.09 -21.29
C LEU A 67 -20.50 63.71 -21.95
N TYR A 68 -20.52 63.66 -23.28
CA TYR A 68 -20.42 62.42 -24.05
C TYR A 68 -19.11 61.67 -23.75
N TYR A 69 -17.97 62.36 -23.76
CA TYR A 69 -16.67 61.78 -23.41
C TYR A 69 -16.64 61.19 -22.00
N LYS A 70 -17.18 61.91 -20.99
CA LYS A 70 -17.27 61.40 -19.61
C LYS A 70 -18.17 60.17 -19.50
N TYR A 71 -19.30 60.16 -20.21
CA TYR A 71 -20.20 59.00 -20.27
C TYR A 71 -19.51 57.79 -20.91
N GLU A 72 -18.89 57.97 -22.08
CA GLU A 72 -18.13 56.93 -22.78
C GLU A 72 -16.98 56.39 -21.91
N GLN A 73 -16.27 57.26 -21.18
CA GLN A 73 -15.22 56.86 -20.24
C GLN A 73 -15.77 56.03 -19.07
N SER A 74 -16.91 56.43 -18.50
CA SER A 74 -17.58 55.68 -17.41
C SER A 74 -18.00 54.29 -17.85
N VAL A 75 -18.70 54.18 -19.00
CA VAL A 75 -19.14 52.88 -19.53
C VAL A 75 -17.95 52.00 -19.90
N ASN A 76 -16.86 52.56 -20.44
CA ASN A 76 -15.64 51.79 -20.72
C ASN A 76 -14.95 51.26 -19.46
N GLN A 77 -14.97 52.03 -18.36
CA GLN A 77 -14.47 51.56 -17.06
C GLN A 77 -15.32 50.42 -16.51
N GLU A 78 -16.65 50.54 -16.56
CA GLU A 78 -17.59 49.53 -16.07
C GLU A 78 -17.48 48.21 -16.87
N VAL A 79 -17.51 48.28 -18.21
CA VAL A 79 -17.28 47.13 -19.10
C VAL A 79 -15.94 46.47 -18.85
N THR A 80 -14.87 47.25 -18.62
CA THR A 80 -13.54 46.70 -18.31
C THR A 80 -13.55 45.99 -16.96
N ALA A 81 -14.23 46.54 -15.94
CA ALA A 81 -14.35 45.92 -14.63
C ALA A 81 -15.13 44.60 -14.70
N LEU A 82 -16.26 44.58 -15.42
CA LEU A 82 -17.05 43.37 -15.67
C LEU A 82 -16.22 42.29 -16.39
N GLN A 83 -15.47 42.65 -17.43
CA GLN A 83 -14.61 41.72 -18.18
C GLN A 83 -13.48 41.15 -17.30
N GLN A 84 -12.82 41.96 -16.47
CA GLN A 84 -11.78 41.48 -15.55
C GLN A 84 -12.36 40.60 -14.43
N GLN A 85 -13.55 40.93 -13.93
CA GLN A 85 -14.24 40.08 -12.96
C GLN A 85 -14.63 38.75 -13.59
N ALA A 86 -15.22 38.75 -14.79
CA ALA A 86 -15.55 37.53 -15.53
C ALA A 86 -14.31 36.66 -15.75
N LYS A 87 -13.19 37.24 -16.16
CA LYS A 87 -11.91 36.53 -16.30
C LYS A 87 -11.46 35.87 -14.99
N LYS A 88 -11.58 36.57 -13.86
CA LYS A 88 -11.25 36.03 -12.52
C LYS A 88 -12.16 34.86 -12.14
N GLU A 89 -13.46 34.99 -12.36
CA GLU A 89 -14.44 33.93 -12.09
C GLU A 89 -14.19 32.70 -12.97
N ALA A 90 -13.93 32.91 -14.26
CA ALA A 90 -13.67 31.84 -15.23
C ALA A 90 -12.36 31.10 -14.93
N LEU A 91 -11.29 31.81 -14.58
CA LEU A 91 -10.02 31.20 -14.14
C LEU A 91 -10.16 30.45 -12.79
N ALA A 92 -11.15 30.81 -11.97
CA ALA A 92 -11.52 30.08 -10.75
C ALA A 92 -12.48 28.90 -11.00
N GLY A 93 -12.84 28.60 -12.25
CA GLY A 93 -13.77 27.53 -12.63
C GLY A 93 -15.26 27.87 -12.47
N ARG A 94 -15.59 29.13 -12.15
CA ARG A 94 -16.97 29.64 -12.02
C ARG A 94 -17.45 30.22 -13.36
N TYR A 95 -17.62 29.30 -14.31
CA TYR A 95 -17.86 29.64 -15.72
C TYR A 95 -19.24 30.23 -15.97
N SER A 96 -20.28 29.80 -15.24
CA SER A 96 -21.64 30.32 -15.38
C SER A 96 -21.73 31.78 -14.94
N GLU A 97 -21.05 32.11 -13.85
CA GLU A 97 -20.91 33.45 -13.30
C GLU A 97 -20.10 34.36 -14.25
N ALA A 98 -19.03 33.82 -14.86
CA ALA A 98 -18.27 34.52 -15.88
C ALA A 98 -19.10 34.85 -17.13
N VAL A 99 -19.95 33.92 -17.61
CA VAL A 99 -20.87 34.16 -18.73
C VAL A 99 -21.84 35.30 -18.39
N GLN A 100 -22.48 35.28 -17.23
CA GLN A 100 -23.41 36.35 -16.81
C GLN A 100 -22.75 37.74 -16.72
N LEU A 101 -21.50 37.80 -16.25
CA LEU A 101 -20.73 39.06 -16.20
C LEU A 101 -20.38 39.59 -17.60
N LEU A 102 -20.08 38.69 -18.54
CA LEU A 102 -19.81 39.06 -19.94
C LEU A 102 -21.09 39.44 -20.69
N GLU A 103 -22.23 38.83 -20.38
CA GLU A 103 -23.54 39.22 -20.94
C GLU A 103 -23.91 40.66 -20.54
N ARG A 104 -23.73 41.03 -19.26
CA ARG A 104 -23.90 42.43 -18.79
C ARG A 104 -22.94 43.42 -19.47
N ALA A 105 -21.70 42.98 -19.75
CA ALA A 105 -20.74 43.80 -20.48
C ALA A 105 -21.13 43.96 -21.96
N GLU A 106 -21.68 42.92 -22.59
CA GLU A 106 -22.23 42.95 -23.96
C GLU A 106 -23.46 43.85 -24.06
N GLU A 107 -24.37 43.83 -23.07
CA GLU A 107 -25.52 44.75 -23.00
C GLU A 107 -25.10 46.23 -23.05
N GLN A 108 -24.01 46.57 -22.36
CA GLN A 108 -23.44 47.92 -22.36
C GLN A 108 -22.68 48.25 -23.65
N ARG A 109 -22.05 47.26 -24.31
CA ARG A 109 -21.27 47.43 -25.55
C ARG A 109 -21.52 46.32 -26.59
N PRO A 110 -22.71 46.29 -27.25
CA PRO A 110 -23.10 45.17 -28.14
C PRO A 110 -22.23 44.96 -29.39
N ARG A 111 -21.37 45.93 -29.72
CA ARG A 111 -20.49 45.90 -30.91
C ARG A 111 -19.05 45.52 -30.57
N PHE A 112 -18.70 45.27 -29.31
CA PHE A 112 -17.32 44.98 -28.92
C PHE A 112 -16.98 43.50 -29.04
N ALA A 113 -16.52 43.11 -30.24
CA ALA A 113 -16.23 41.72 -30.63
C ALA A 113 -15.16 40.97 -29.80
N ALA A 114 -14.56 41.60 -28.78
CA ALA A 114 -13.75 40.88 -27.78
C ALA A 114 -14.64 40.19 -26.74
N LEU A 115 -15.65 40.88 -26.22
CA LEU A 115 -16.58 40.32 -25.22
C LEU A 115 -17.33 39.11 -25.79
N THR A 116 -17.81 39.19 -27.04
CA THR A 116 -18.47 38.06 -27.72
C THR A 116 -17.61 36.81 -27.77
N ARG A 117 -16.29 36.96 -28.02
CA ARG A 117 -15.34 35.84 -28.03
C ARG A 117 -15.06 35.31 -26.62
N ASP A 118 -14.90 36.19 -25.65
CA ASP A 118 -14.71 35.80 -24.24
C ASP A 118 -15.95 35.05 -23.71
N ARG A 119 -17.17 35.54 -24.01
CA ARG A 119 -18.44 34.93 -23.60
C ARG A 119 -18.64 33.59 -24.26
N GLU A 120 -18.40 33.47 -25.56
CA GLU A 120 -18.44 32.19 -26.26
C GLU A 120 -17.47 31.16 -25.67
N LEU A 121 -16.26 31.60 -25.30
CA LEU A 121 -15.24 30.73 -24.72
C LEU A 121 -15.62 30.29 -23.30
N ALA A 122 -16.13 31.22 -22.47
CA ALA A 122 -16.66 30.94 -21.14
C ALA A 122 -17.89 30.02 -21.19
N ALA A 123 -18.80 30.20 -22.15
CA ALA A 123 -19.96 29.35 -22.35
C ALA A 123 -19.57 27.92 -22.78
N LYS A 124 -18.57 27.77 -23.66
CA LYS A 124 -17.99 26.45 -24.02
C LYS A 124 -17.37 25.77 -22.79
N ALA A 125 -16.68 26.52 -21.93
CA ALA A 125 -16.15 25.99 -20.67
C ALA A 125 -17.26 25.60 -19.66
N ALA A 126 -18.32 26.39 -19.55
CA ALA A 126 -19.50 26.07 -18.73
C ALA A 126 -20.22 24.81 -19.22
N GLN A 127 -20.37 24.62 -20.54
CA GLN A 127 -20.93 23.40 -21.10
C GLN A 127 -20.09 22.17 -20.76
N LEU A 128 -18.76 22.25 -20.89
CA LEU A 128 -17.84 21.17 -20.52
C LEU A 128 -17.88 20.89 -19.00
N LYS A 129 -18.02 21.94 -18.17
CA LYS A 129 -18.20 21.79 -16.71
C LYS A 129 -19.47 20.99 -16.39
N ASN A 130 -20.59 21.33 -17.00
CA ASN A 130 -21.86 20.64 -16.79
C ASN A 130 -21.81 19.17 -17.26
N GLN A 131 -21.14 18.90 -18.38
CA GLN A 131 -20.91 17.52 -18.86
C GLN A 131 -20.03 16.73 -17.88
N LEU A 132 -18.99 17.35 -17.32
CA LEU A 132 -18.10 16.74 -16.34
C LEU A 132 -18.80 16.45 -15.01
N ASP A 133 -19.61 17.39 -14.51
CA ASP A 133 -20.46 17.17 -13.33
C ASP A 133 -21.46 16.02 -13.57
N GLY A 134 -22.02 15.93 -14.78
CA GLY A 134 -22.86 14.81 -15.20
C GLY A 134 -22.13 13.46 -15.21
N ALA A 135 -20.89 13.42 -15.71
CA ALA A 135 -20.05 12.22 -15.66
C ALA A 135 -19.70 11.83 -14.21
N SER A 136 -19.34 12.80 -13.36
CA SER A 136 -19.09 12.60 -11.93
C SER A 136 -20.32 12.02 -11.21
N ALA A 137 -21.53 12.48 -11.57
CA ALA A 137 -22.79 11.94 -11.07
C ALA A 137 -23.06 10.50 -11.55
N GLN A 138 -22.75 10.16 -12.81
CA GLN A 138 -22.84 8.78 -13.31
C GLN A 138 -21.91 7.83 -12.55
N LEU A 139 -20.67 8.24 -12.31
CA LEU A 139 -19.71 7.47 -11.52
C LEU A 139 -20.21 7.21 -10.08
N LYS A 140 -20.73 8.24 -9.41
CA LYS A 140 -21.35 8.13 -8.06
C LYS A 140 -22.57 7.21 -8.07
N ALA A 141 -23.34 7.20 -9.16
CA ALA A 141 -24.45 6.27 -9.40
C ALA A 141 -24.00 4.85 -9.82
N LYS A 142 -22.69 4.53 -9.76
CA LYS A 142 -22.07 3.26 -10.18
C LYS A 142 -22.23 2.91 -11.67
N LYS A 143 -22.61 3.88 -12.51
CA LYS A 143 -22.67 3.77 -13.98
C LYS A 143 -21.28 4.03 -14.57
N LEU A 144 -20.37 3.08 -14.30
CA LEU A 144 -18.93 3.29 -14.52
C LEU A 144 -18.55 3.34 -16.00
N ASP A 145 -19.25 2.60 -16.86
CA ASP A 145 -18.91 2.53 -18.28
C ASP A 145 -19.50 3.72 -19.06
N GLU A 146 -20.70 4.18 -18.69
CA GLU A 146 -21.26 5.44 -19.19
C GLU A 146 -20.43 6.64 -18.72
N GLY A 147 -20.04 6.66 -17.44
CA GLY A 147 -19.15 7.67 -16.87
C GLY A 147 -17.79 7.70 -17.54
N GLU A 148 -17.15 6.55 -17.77
CA GLU A 148 -15.89 6.48 -18.53
C GLU A 148 -16.05 7.03 -19.95
N LYS A 149 -17.13 6.66 -20.65
CA LYS A 149 -17.39 7.14 -22.01
C LYS A 149 -17.54 8.66 -22.05
N ALA A 150 -18.26 9.23 -21.09
CA ALA A 150 -18.39 10.69 -20.95
C ALA A 150 -17.04 11.35 -20.64
N LEU A 151 -16.26 10.82 -19.68
CA LEU A 151 -14.93 11.35 -19.36
C LEU A 151 -13.96 11.29 -20.55
N LYS A 152 -13.99 10.23 -21.36
CA LYS A 152 -13.17 10.13 -22.59
C LYS A 152 -13.53 11.21 -23.61
N GLN A 153 -14.83 11.41 -23.88
CA GLN A 153 -15.29 12.48 -24.77
C GLN A 153 -14.88 13.87 -24.25
N ILE A 154 -15.00 14.12 -22.95
CA ILE A 154 -14.57 15.37 -22.31
C ILE A 154 -13.05 15.55 -22.41
N ALA A 155 -12.27 14.47 -22.20
CA ALA A 155 -10.82 14.48 -22.35
C ALA A 155 -10.37 14.81 -23.79
N GLU A 156 -11.06 14.32 -24.81
CA GLU A 156 -10.77 14.67 -26.22
C GLU A 156 -11.10 16.13 -26.55
N MET A 157 -12.13 16.70 -25.91
CA MET A 157 -12.52 18.11 -26.09
C MET A 157 -11.61 19.08 -25.34
N ILE A 158 -11.13 18.71 -24.14
CA ILE A 158 -10.24 19.52 -23.30
C ILE A 158 -8.77 19.34 -23.70
N GLY A 159 -8.32 18.14 -24.06
CA GLY A 159 -6.91 17.84 -24.34
C GLY A 159 -6.34 18.56 -25.57
N LYS A 160 -7.21 19.11 -26.43
CA LYS A 160 -6.85 19.97 -27.56
C LYS A 160 -6.70 21.46 -27.17
N ARG A 161 -6.88 21.79 -25.89
CA ARG A 161 -6.89 23.16 -25.35
C ARG A 161 -5.79 23.36 -24.30
N GLN A 162 -5.04 24.44 -24.48
CA GLN A 162 -3.93 24.85 -23.60
C GLN A 162 -4.22 26.19 -22.91
N GLU A 163 -5.36 26.82 -23.20
CA GLU A 163 -5.75 28.09 -22.62
C GLU A 163 -5.93 27.96 -21.09
N PRO A 164 -5.35 28.86 -20.25
CA PRO A 164 -5.41 28.75 -18.78
C PRO A 164 -6.82 28.63 -18.19
N LEU A 165 -7.83 29.11 -18.93
CA LEU A 165 -9.25 28.95 -18.64
C LEU A 165 -9.68 27.49 -18.39
N PHE A 166 -9.06 26.53 -19.07
CA PHE A 166 -9.41 25.11 -18.97
C PHE A 166 -8.62 24.36 -17.89
N ALA A 167 -7.64 24.97 -17.23
CA ALA A 167 -6.86 24.31 -16.17
C ALA A 167 -7.72 23.80 -14.99
N PRO A 168 -8.77 24.52 -14.51
CA PRO A 168 -9.70 23.97 -13.52
C PRO A 168 -10.43 22.73 -14.02
N LEU A 169 -10.88 22.71 -15.28
CA LEU A 169 -11.54 21.56 -15.90
C LEU A 169 -10.60 20.36 -16.08
N GLN A 170 -9.35 20.58 -16.48
CA GLN A 170 -8.32 19.54 -16.53
C GLN A 170 -8.08 18.91 -15.16
N LYS A 171 -8.03 19.72 -14.09
CA LYS A 171 -7.88 19.25 -12.71
C LYS A 171 -9.09 18.44 -12.25
N SER A 172 -10.32 18.89 -12.53
CA SER A 172 -11.54 18.12 -12.21
C SER A 172 -11.63 16.82 -13.00
N LEU A 173 -11.28 16.84 -14.30
CA LEU A 173 -11.23 15.64 -15.15
C LEU A 173 -10.26 14.59 -14.58
N ALA A 174 -9.07 15.00 -14.16
CA ALA A 174 -8.11 14.10 -13.51
C ALA A 174 -8.66 13.52 -12.19
N ALA A 175 -9.39 14.32 -11.40
CA ALA A 175 -10.03 13.83 -10.17
C ALA A 175 -11.15 12.81 -10.44
N ASP A 176 -12.01 13.03 -11.45
CA ASP A 176 -13.05 12.07 -11.83
C ASP A 176 -12.45 10.79 -12.46
N GLN A 177 -11.32 10.88 -13.18
CA GLN A 177 -10.56 9.72 -13.67
C GLN A 177 -9.98 8.88 -12.51
N VAL A 178 -9.45 9.53 -11.47
CA VAL A 178 -9.04 8.86 -10.22
C VAL A 178 -10.24 8.18 -9.57
N MET A 179 -11.38 8.88 -9.43
CA MET A 179 -12.60 8.33 -8.84
C MET A 179 -13.12 7.10 -9.62
N LEU A 180 -13.16 7.15 -10.96
CA LEU A 180 -13.49 6.01 -11.82
C LEU A 180 -12.57 4.80 -11.54
N THR A 181 -11.27 5.04 -11.44
CA THR A 181 -10.26 3.99 -11.20
C THR A 181 -10.47 3.34 -9.82
N VAL A 182 -10.65 4.16 -8.78
CA VAL A 182 -10.96 3.73 -7.41
C VAL A 182 -12.25 2.91 -7.35
N LEU A 183 -13.32 3.37 -8.01
CA LEU A 183 -14.61 2.68 -8.06
C LEU A 183 -14.53 1.33 -8.81
N ARG A 184 -13.79 1.26 -9.93
CA ARG A 184 -13.57 0.00 -10.66
C ARG A 184 -12.82 -1.02 -9.80
N ILE A 185 -11.74 -0.61 -9.15
CA ILE A 185 -10.96 -1.50 -8.28
C ILE A 185 -11.81 -1.97 -7.10
N LYS A 186 -12.57 -1.07 -6.48
CA LYS A 186 -13.51 -1.42 -5.40
C LYS A 186 -14.59 -2.42 -5.84
N GLY A 187 -15.14 -2.28 -7.05
CA GLY A 187 -16.12 -3.22 -7.62
C GLY A 187 -15.54 -4.57 -8.04
N GLN A 188 -14.22 -4.67 -8.21
CA GLN A 188 -13.51 -5.92 -8.49
C GLN A 188 -12.99 -6.61 -7.22
N LEU A 189 -12.77 -5.85 -6.14
CA LEU A 189 -12.02 -6.29 -4.96
C LEU A 189 -12.51 -7.61 -4.36
N ASP A 190 -13.84 -7.81 -4.28
CA ASP A 190 -14.43 -9.03 -3.73
C ASP A 190 -14.09 -10.29 -4.54
N LYS A 191 -13.92 -10.16 -5.86
CA LYS A 191 -13.61 -11.26 -6.79
C LYS A 191 -12.13 -11.66 -6.79
N LEU A 192 -11.25 -10.83 -6.22
CA LEU A 192 -9.82 -11.10 -6.14
C LEU A 192 -9.54 -11.97 -4.90
N THR A 193 -8.97 -13.16 -5.12
CA THR A 193 -8.75 -14.19 -4.08
C THR A 193 -7.28 -14.54 -3.83
N THR A 194 -6.36 -14.02 -4.65
CA THR A 194 -4.91 -14.26 -4.56
C THR A 194 -4.18 -12.99 -4.13
N VAL A 195 -3.02 -13.14 -3.48
CA VAL A 195 -2.17 -12.01 -3.08
C VAL A 195 -1.67 -11.21 -4.31
N ASP A 196 -1.19 -11.90 -5.34
CA ASP A 196 -0.59 -11.26 -6.53
C ASP A 196 -1.60 -10.35 -7.27
N ALA A 197 -2.80 -10.87 -7.55
CA ALA A 197 -3.86 -10.08 -8.19
C ALA A 197 -4.35 -8.89 -7.34
N LEU A 198 -4.13 -8.92 -6.01
CA LEU A 198 -4.37 -7.78 -5.13
C LEU A 198 -3.18 -6.80 -5.13
N ALA A 199 -1.95 -7.29 -5.22
CA ALA A 199 -0.74 -6.48 -5.35
C ALA A 199 -0.76 -5.64 -6.65
N ASP A 200 -1.16 -6.23 -7.78
CA ASP A 200 -1.35 -5.50 -9.06
C ASP A 200 -2.31 -4.30 -8.91
N LYS A 201 -3.39 -4.47 -8.14
CA LYS A 201 -4.34 -3.38 -7.85
C LYS A 201 -3.78 -2.41 -6.82
N LEU A 202 -2.99 -2.88 -5.86
CA LEU A 202 -2.35 -2.03 -4.86
C LEU A 202 -1.39 -1.03 -5.53
N ASP A 203 -0.58 -1.48 -6.48
CA ASP A 203 0.33 -0.60 -7.22
C ASP A 203 -0.42 0.40 -8.12
N THR A 204 -1.53 -0.03 -8.73
CA THR A 204 -2.42 0.89 -9.47
C THR A 204 -2.96 2.00 -8.55
N VAL A 205 -3.37 1.66 -7.31
CA VAL A 205 -3.89 2.64 -6.34
C VAL A 205 -2.77 3.46 -5.69
N ARG A 206 -1.54 2.94 -5.61
CA ARG A 206 -0.40 3.61 -4.96
C ARG A 206 -0.02 4.94 -5.61
N GLY A 207 -0.23 5.08 -6.92
CA GLY A 207 -0.05 6.34 -7.65
C GLY A 207 -1.21 7.33 -7.52
N LEU A 208 -2.34 6.93 -6.93
CA LEU A 208 -3.54 7.77 -6.82
C LEU A 208 -3.54 8.56 -5.51
N SER A 209 -3.97 9.82 -5.59
CA SER A 209 -4.11 10.71 -4.44
C SER A 209 -5.57 10.89 -4.04
N GLY A 210 -5.84 11.05 -2.75
CA GLY A 210 -7.18 11.34 -2.21
C GLY A 210 -7.66 10.34 -1.16
N GLN A 211 -8.67 10.73 -0.38
CA GLN A 211 -9.18 9.95 0.75
C GLN A 211 -9.78 8.61 0.32
N GLU A 212 -10.49 8.57 -0.83
CA GLU A 212 -11.10 7.34 -1.36
C GLU A 212 -10.04 6.35 -1.87
N ALA A 213 -8.98 6.85 -2.51
CA ALA A 213 -7.83 6.04 -2.92
C ALA A 213 -7.11 5.45 -1.70
N ALA A 214 -6.88 6.25 -0.66
CA ALA A 214 -6.31 5.78 0.60
C ALA A 214 -7.18 4.71 1.30
N ALA A 215 -8.51 4.87 1.27
CA ALA A 215 -9.44 3.89 1.80
C ALA A 215 -9.39 2.56 1.01
N VAL A 216 -9.39 2.60 -0.32
CA VAL A 216 -9.26 1.38 -1.16
C VAL A 216 -7.88 0.73 -0.97
N LYS A 217 -6.81 1.51 -0.84
CA LYS A 217 -5.46 1.00 -0.49
C LYS A 217 -5.50 0.19 0.80
N ALA A 218 -6.10 0.73 1.86
CA ALA A 218 -6.25 0.04 3.14
C ALA A 218 -7.12 -1.23 3.03
N GLN A 219 -8.19 -1.21 2.23
CA GLN A 219 -9.02 -2.39 1.96
C GLN A 219 -8.24 -3.51 1.24
N ILE A 220 -7.42 -3.16 0.24
CA ILE A 220 -6.55 -4.12 -0.46
C ILE A 220 -5.54 -4.75 0.51
N ILE A 221 -4.81 -3.92 1.29
CA ILE A 221 -3.82 -4.39 2.28
C ILE A 221 -4.46 -5.32 3.31
N ASN A 222 -5.64 -4.96 3.84
CA ASN A 222 -6.37 -5.81 4.77
C ASN A 222 -6.81 -7.14 4.13
N LYS A 223 -7.20 -7.15 2.86
CA LYS A 223 -7.58 -8.38 2.15
C LYS A 223 -6.37 -9.28 1.86
N ILE A 224 -5.24 -8.70 1.46
CA ILE A 224 -3.95 -9.42 1.35
C ILE A 224 -3.61 -10.09 2.67
N ALA A 225 -3.69 -9.36 3.80
CA ALA A 225 -3.41 -9.92 5.12
C ALA A 225 -4.41 -11.02 5.52
N GLY A 226 -5.68 -10.90 5.15
CA GLY A 226 -6.70 -11.95 5.34
C GLY A 226 -6.38 -13.24 4.60
N ILE A 227 -6.09 -13.15 3.29
CA ILE A 227 -5.73 -14.31 2.45
C ILE A 227 -4.43 -14.95 2.93
N SER A 228 -3.43 -14.15 3.25
CA SER A 228 -2.13 -14.61 3.77
C SER A 228 -2.29 -15.39 5.08
N TYR A 229 -3.12 -14.90 5.99
CA TYR A 229 -3.45 -15.59 7.24
C TYR A 229 -4.13 -16.94 6.98
N SER A 230 -5.17 -16.98 6.12
CA SER A 230 -5.88 -18.24 5.82
C SER A 230 -5.02 -19.26 5.08
N SER A 231 -4.13 -18.82 4.18
CA SER A 231 -3.17 -19.71 3.50
C SER A 231 -2.15 -20.29 4.49
N ALA A 232 -1.63 -19.46 5.40
CA ALA A 232 -0.74 -19.91 6.46
C ALA A 232 -1.42 -20.91 7.42
N GLU A 233 -2.69 -20.68 7.76
CA GLU A 233 -3.49 -21.60 8.58
C GLU A 233 -3.69 -22.97 7.90
N GLU A 234 -3.97 -22.99 6.60
CA GLU A 234 -4.10 -24.24 5.83
C GLU A 234 -2.78 -25.03 5.79
N LYS A 235 -1.65 -24.34 5.55
CA LYS A 235 -0.32 -24.95 5.55
C LYS A 235 0.09 -25.45 6.93
N LEU A 236 -0.16 -24.68 7.99
CA LEU A 236 0.10 -25.08 9.38
C LEU A 236 -0.67 -26.35 9.77
N ARG A 237 -1.94 -26.48 9.35
CA ARG A 237 -2.74 -27.71 9.56
C ARG A 237 -2.15 -28.95 8.87
N LYS A 238 -1.38 -28.76 7.79
CA LYS A 238 -0.62 -29.82 7.09
C LYS A 238 0.79 -30.04 7.67
N LYS A 239 1.14 -29.35 8.77
CA LYS A 239 2.50 -29.30 9.36
C LYS A 239 3.57 -28.69 8.45
N ASP A 240 3.17 -27.97 7.39
CA ASP A 240 4.08 -27.20 6.54
C ASP A 240 4.41 -25.86 7.23
N PHE A 241 5.27 -25.91 8.24
CA PHE A 241 5.69 -24.71 8.99
C PHE A 241 6.47 -23.72 8.11
N ALA A 242 7.28 -24.22 7.17
CA ALA A 242 8.09 -23.37 6.29
C ALA A 242 7.20 -22.57 5.34
N GLY A 243 6.28 -23.25 4.65
CA GLY A 243 5.32 -22.59 3.77
C GLY A 243 4.31 -21.74 4.53
N ALA A 244 3.95 -22.07 5.78
CA ALA A 244 3.09 -21.24 6.61
C ALA A 244 3.76 -19.91 6.98
N LEU A 245 5.06 -19.93 7.34
CA LEU A 245 5.84 -18.71 7.55
C LEU A 245 5.95 -17.87 6.27
N GLU A 246 6.29 -18.50 5.13
CA GLU A 246 6.32 -17.86 3.81
C GLU A 246 4.99 -17.15 3.48
N ALA A 247 3.84 -17.81 3.72
CA ALA A 247 2.54 -17.21 3.49
C ALA A 247 2.28 -15.97 4.37
N VAL A 248 2.72 -15.99 5.64
CA VAL A 248 2.62 -14.81 6.52
C VAL A 248 3.59 -13.70 6.11
N ASP A 249 4.83 -14.03 5.77
CA ASP A 249 5.85 -13.07 5.37
C ASP A 249 5.51 -12.38 4.03
N ASN A 250 4.94 -13.13 3.07
CA ASN A 250 4.36 -12.56 1.85
C ASN A 250 3.26 -11.54 2.18
N GLY A 251 2.38 -11.82 3.14
CA GLY A 251 1.39 -10.85 3.63
C GLY A 251 2.01 -9.63 4.30
N LEU A 252 3.03 -9.83 5.14
CA LEU A 252 3.76 -8.75 5.83
C LEU A 252 4.55 -7.86 4.86
N SER A 253 4.96 -8.35 3.68
CA SER A 253 5.63 -7.52 2.67
C SER A 253 4.77 -6.33 2.20
N TYR A 254 3.44 -6.50 2.18
CA TYR A 254 2.46 -5.45 1.87
C TYR A 254 1.84 -4.79 3.11
N ALA A 255 1.82 -5.51 4.23
CA ALA A 255 1.12 -5.15 5.46
C ALA A 255 2.05 -5.22 6.68
N ALA A 256 3.22 -4.57 6.61
CA ALA A 256 4.32 -4.72 7.58
C ALA A 256 3.89 -4.50 9.04
N ASP A 257 3.06 -3.49 9.29
CA ASP A 257 2.56 -3.15 10.64
C ASP A 257 1.32 -3.96 11.05
N ASN A 258 0.94 -5.02 10.33
CA ASN A 258 -0.25 -5.80 10.65
C ASN A 258 -0.04 -6.64 11.93
N PRO A 259 -0.76 -6.34 13.03
CA PRO A 259 -0.51 -7.01 14.31
C PRO A 259 -0.97 -8.47 14.29
N LYS A 260 -2.01 -8.81 13.50
CA LYS A 260 -2.51 -10.18 13.39
C LYS A 260 -1.48 -11.08 12.71
N LEU A 261 -0.94 -10.67 11.57
CA LEU A 261 0.13 -11.41 10.89
C LEU A 261 1.40 -11.48 11.73
N THR A 262 1.82 -10.37 12.34
CA THR A 262 3.02 -10.33 13.19
C THR A 262 2.92 -11.28 14.39
N SER A 263 1.75 -11.33 15.03
CA SER A 263 1.47 -12.30 16.11
C SER A 263 1.46 -13.73 15.58
N TYR A 264 0.80 -13.97 14.44
CA TYR A 264 0.67 -15.32 13.88
C TYR A 264 2.02 -15.90 13.42
N ARG A 265 2.93 -15.07 12.89
CA ARG A 265 4.31 -15.49 12.56
C ARG A 265 5.06 -16.02 13.79
N LYS A 266 4.88 -15.39 14.96
CA LYS A 266 5.47 -15.85 16.22
C LYS A 266 4.89 -17.18 16.65
N GLN A 267 3.56 -17.31 16.63
CA GLN A 267 2.87 -18.56 16.97
C GLN A 267 3.30 -19.73 16.06
N ILE A 268 3.44 -19.52 14.76
CA ILE A 268 3.95 -20.56 13.83
C ILE A 268 5.40 -20.92 14.17
N SER A 269 6.25 -19.94 14.51
CA SER A 269 7.65 -20.17 14.86
C SER A 269 7.80 -20.93 16.19
N GLU A 270 6.98 -20.61 17.18
CA GLU A 270 6.90 -21.28 18.48
C GLU A 270 6.41 -22.72 18.31
N ALA A 271 5.30 -22.93 17.59
CA ALA A 271 4.75 -24.25 17.29
C ALA A 271 5.72 -25.12 16.47
N LYS A 272 6.48 -24.53 15.54
CA LYS A 272 7.56 -25.21 14.82
C LYS A 272 8.62 -25.74 15.77
N ARG A 273 9.15 -24.87 16.65
CA ARG A 273 10.18 -25.25 17.64
C ARG A 273 9.66 -26.34 18.59
N GLU A 274 8.45 -26.20 19.11
CA GLU A 274 7.85 -27.21 20.00
C GLU A 274 7.68 -28.56 19.30
N PHE A 275 7.31 -28.57 18.01
CA PHE A 275 7.25 -29.78 17.20
C PHE A 275 8.64 -30.42 16.99
N GLU A 276 9.65 -29.62 16.64
CA GLU A 276 11.03 -30.07 16.46
C GLU A 276 11.64 -30.62 17.76
N GLU A 277 11.43 -29.96 18.89
CA GLU A 277 11.84 -30.44 20.22
C GLU A 277 11.13 -31.74 20.63
N ALA A 278 9.84 -31.87 20.35
CA ALA A 278 9.08 -33.08 20.66
C ALA A 278 9.53 -34.27 19.80
N GLU A 279 9.85 -34.04 18.52
CA GLU A 279 10.33 -35.09 17.63
C GLU A 279 11.76 -35.51 17.97
N ALA A 280 12.65 -34.57 18.31
CA ALA A 280 13.99 -34.87 18.83
C ALA A 280 13.94 -35.75 20.09
N LYS A 281 13.04 -35.46 21.03
CA LYS A 281 12.82 -36.27 22.25
C LYS A 281 12.32 -37.69 21.92
N ARG A 282 11.44 -37.85 20.92
CA ARG A 282 10.99 -39.18 20.45
C ARG A 282 12.13 -39.99 19.86
N ILE A 283 12.94 -39.36 19.00
CA ILE A 283 14.12 -40.01 18.40
C ILE A 283 15.11 -40.43 19.49
N GLN A 284 15.39 -39.57 20.47
CA GLN A 284 16.28 -39.90 21.59
C GLN A 284 15.74 -41.07 22.42
N LEU A 285 14.44 -41.09 22.76
CA LEU A 285 13.82 -42.19 23.50
C LEU A 285 13.86 -43.51 22.72
N ALA A 286 13.59 -43.46 21.41
CA ALA A 286 13.69 -44.63 20.53
C ALA A 286 15.12 -45.16 20.43
N GLN A 287 16.12 -44.27 20.36
CA GLN A 287 17.54 -44.63 20.37
C GLN A 287 17.98 -45.26 21.71
N GLN A 288 17.55 -44.69 22.84
CA GLN A 288 17.83 -45.23 24.17
C GLN A 288 17.24 -46.62 24.33
N LYS A 289 15.97 -46.80 23.97
CA LYS A 289 15.30 -48.11 24.03
C LYS A 289 15.97 -49.13 23.10
N ALA A 290 16.30 -48.75 21.87
CA ALA A 290 17.02 -49.64 20.94
C ALA A 290 18.41 -50.04 21.47
N ALA A 291 19.12 -49.15 22.17
CA ALA A 291 20.40 -49.45 22.80
C ALA A 291 20.27 -50.34 24.05
N GLU A 292 19.21 -50.18 24.84
CA GLU A 292 18.87 -51.04 25.98
C GLU A 292 18.51 -52.46 25.52
N GLU A 293 17.66 -52.57 24.49
CA GLU A 293 17.31 -53.86 23.86
C GLU A 293 18.55 -54.55 23.26
N GLU A 294 19.40 -53.81 22.53
CA GLU A 294 20.64 -54.35 21.96
C GLU A 294 21.64 -54.80 23.05
N LEU A 295 21.74 -54.06 24.16
CA LEU A 295 22.57 -54.48 25.30
C LEU A 295 22.03 -55.78 25.92
N ASN A 296 20.73 -55.84 26.22
CA ASN A 296 20.07 -57.04 26.74
C ASN A 296 20.28 -58.25 25.82
N ASN A 297 20.07 -58.07 24.52
CA ASN A 297 20.29 -59.11 23.51
C ASN A 297 21.74 -59.62 23.46
N ARG A 298 22.72 -58.80 23.87
CA ARG A 298 24.15 -59.14 23.88
C ARG A 298 24.69 -59.64 25.21
N THR A 299 23.99 -59.44 26.33
CA THR A 299 24.49 -59.81 27.67
C THR A 299 23.54 -60.65 28.52
N ALA A 300 22.24 -60.64 28.23
CA ALA A 300 21.18 -61.25 29.05
C ALA A 300 20.02 -61.79 28.20
N ALA A 301 20.32 -62.34 27.01
CA ALA A 301 19.35 -62.92 26.09
C ALA A 301 18.80 -64.29 26.52
N VAL A 302 19.38 -64.88 27.56
CA VAL A 302 19.21 -66.29 27.92
C VAL A 302 19.03 -66.39 29.43
N ASP A 303 17.87 -66.88 29.86
CA ASP A 303 17.62 -67.28 31.26
C ASP A 303 17.74 -68.81 31.39
N VAL A 304 18.56 -69.28 32.33
CA VAL A 304 18.82 -70.72 32.54
C VAL A 304 18.24 -71.13 33.90
N SER A 305 17.29 -72.05 33.89
CA SER A 305 16.52 -72.43 35.09
C SER A 305 16.20 -73.92 35.15
N GLY A 306 15.79 -74.39 36.33
CA GLY A 306 15.43 -75.79 36.55
C GLY A 306 16.58 -76.78 36.36
N VAL A 307 17.82 -76.35 36.62
CA VAL A 307 19.01 -77.21 36.50
C VAL A 307 18.96 -78.30 37.57
N THR A 308 19.03 -79.56 37.13
CA THR A 308 19.04 -80.74 37.99
C THR A 308 20.17 -81.66 37.59
N ALA A 309 20.82 -82.28 38.57
CA ALA A 309 21.84 -83.30 38.38
C ALA A 309 21.41 -84.59 39.08
N VAL A 310 21.46 -85.71 38.37
CA VAL A 310 21.02 -87.03 38.85
C VAL A 310 22.15 -88.02 38.61
N LEU A 311 22.66 -88.60 39.70
CA LEU A 311 23.62 -89.70 39.66
C LEU A 311 22.88 -91.01 39.36
N ASP A 312 23.41 -91.82 38.44
CA ASP A 312 22.87 -93.14 38.12
C ASP A 312 23.60 -94.29 38.86
N ASP A 313 23.07 -95.51 38.71
CA ASP A 313 23.62 -96.73 39.33
C ASP A 313 25.02 -97.12 38.82
N TYR A 314 25.51 -96.50 37.74
CA TYR A 314 26.84 -96.72 37.16
C TYR A 314 27.87 -95.69 37.64
N GLY A 315 27.42 -94.65 38.34
CA GLY A 315 28.27 -93.57 38.87
C GLY A 315 28.40 -92.37 37.93
N ASP A 316 27.57 -92.29 36.89
CA ASP A 316 27.56 -91.21 35.91
C ASP A 316 26.51 -90.15 36.30
N LEU A 317 26.84 -88.88 36.08
CA LEU A 317 25.99 -87.75 36.44
C LEU A 317 25.27 -87.23 35.19
N THR A 318 23.95 -87.44 35.13
CA THR A 318 23.10 -86.82 34.08
C THR A 318 22.62 -85.45 34.57
N ILE A 319 22.93 -84.41 33.80
CA ILE A 319 22.56 -83.02 34.08
C ILE A 319 21.53 -82.58 33.05
N SER A 320 20.45 -81.93 33.48
CA SER A 320 19.44 -81.35 32.59
C SER A 320 18.92 -80.01 33.09
N GLY A 321 18.36 -79.19 32.20
CA GLY A 321 17.72 -77.93 32.57
C GLY A 321 16.94 -77.30 31.43
N THR A 322 16.34 -76.14 31.71
CA THR A 322 15.55 -75.34 30.77
C THR A 322 16.24 -74.02 30.49
N VAL A 323 16.11 -73.54 29.26
CA VAL A 323 16.68 -72.27 28.79
C VAL A 323 15.58 -71.49 28.09
N THR A 324 15.37 -70.23 28.50
CA THR A 324 14.36 -69.34 27.91
C THR A 324 15.02 -68.16 27.21
N ASN A 325 14.56 -67.84 26.00
CA ASN A 325 15.00 -66.64 25.28
C ASN A 325 14.36 -65.38 25.90
N THR A 326 15.17 -64.53 26.51
CA THR A 326 14.79 -63.23 27.09
C THR A 326 15.22 -62.03 26.23
N ALA A 327 15.76 -62.26 25.03
CA ALA A 327 16.03 -61.22 24.03
C ALA A 327 14.76 -60.72 23.33
N THR A 328 14.87 -59.55 22.69
CA THR A 328 13.84 -59.01 21.78
C THR A 328 13.93 -59.59 20.35
N ARG A 329 14.84 -60.55 20.12
CA ARG A 329 15.07 -61.22 18.84
C ARG A 329 15.18 -62.74 18.99
N PRO A 330 14.98 -63.49 17.90
CA PRO A 330 15.29 -64.92 17.89
C PRO A 330 16.75 -65.17 18.23
N ILE A 331 17.02 -66.21 19.01
CA ILE A 331 18.37 -66.72 19.27
C ILE A 331 18.52 -68.12 18.71
N TYR A 332 19.73 -68.49 18.31
CA TYR A 332 20.05 -69.84 17.83
C TYR A 332 21.38 -70.36 18.35
N SER A 333 21.55 -71.68 18.28
CA SER A 333 22.74 -72.41 18.73
C SER A 333 23.12 -72.12 20.18
N VAL A 334 22.14 -72.11 21.09
CA VAL A 334 22.40 -71.83 22.51
C VAL A 334 23.14 -73.01 23.15
N SER A 335 24.27 -72.71 23.79
CA SER A 335 25.08 -73.66 24.55
C SER A 335 25.23 -73.18 25.99
N VAL A 336 25.12 -74.09 26.95
CA VAL A 336 25.27 -73.83 28.39
C VAL A 336 26.54 -74.50 28.89
N TYR A 337 27.37 -73.76 29.62
CA TYR A 337 28.58 -74.25 30.30
C TYR A 337 28.30 -74.39 31.80
N LEU A 338 28.77 -75.50 32.37
CA LEU A 338 28.36 -75.99 33.67
C LEU A 338 29.61 -76.38 34.48
N HIS A 339 29.72 -75.88 35.70
CA HIS A 339 30.71 -76.38 36.68
C HIS A 339 30.05 -77.39 37.61
N ILE A 340 30.76 -78.47 37.90
CA ILE A 340 30.30 -79.59 38.74
C ILE A 340 31.11 -79.59 40.03
N TYR A 341 30.42 -79.67 41.17
CA TYR A 341 31.01 -79.69 42.52
C TYR A 341 30.49 -80.85 43.35
N SER A 342 31.35 -81.43 44.17
CA SER A 342 31.01 -82.50 45.13
C SER A 342 29.98 -82.01 46.15
N SER A 343 28.81 -82.65 46.23
CA SER A 343 27.80 -82.30 47.25
C SER A 343 28.27 -82.61 48.68
N PHE A 344 29.27 -83.48 48.83
CA PHE A 344 29.81 -83.85 50.15
C PHE A 344 30.94 -82.94 50.61
N SER A 345 31.85 -82.55 49.71
CA SER A 345 33.07 -81.81 50.06
C SER A 345 33.11 -80.35 49.58
N GLY A 346 32.22 -79.95 48.66
CA GLY A 346 32.28 -78.69 47.94
C GLY A 346 33.47 -78.58 46.97
N ALA A 347 34.25 -79.64 46.79
CA ALA A 347 35.37 -79.65 45.86
C ALA A 347 34.90 -79.62 44.40
N TYR A 348 35.60 -78.88 43.55
CA TYR A 348 35.38 -78.86 42.12
C TYR A 348 35.74 -80.22 41.48
N ILE A 349 34.82 -80.75 40.67
CA ILE A 349 34.94 -82.06 39.99
C ILE A 349 35.33 -81.89 38.52
N GLY A 350 34.75 -80.91 37.82
CA GLY A 350 34.99 -80.69 36.39
C GLY A 350 33.96 -79.81 35.71
N ASP A 351 34.12 -79.70 34.38
CA ASP A 351 33.26 -78.91 33.49
C ASP A 351 32.41 -79.83 32.60
N ALA A 352 31.18 -79.42 32.34
CA ALA A 352 30.35 -79.96 31.28
C ALA A 352 29.79 -78.85 30.38
N TYR A 353 29.43 -79.21 29.16
CA TYR A 353 28.66 -78.33 28.27
C TYR A 353 27.46 -79.09 27.70
N ALA A 354 26.40 -78.34 27.38
CA ALA A 354 25.17 -78.89 26.81
C ALA A 354 24.61 -77.93 25.75
N ASN A 355 24.10 -78.48 24.65
CA ASN A 355 23.39 -77.71 23.63
C ASN A 355 21.88 -77.73 23.93
N VAL A 356 21.22 -76.60 23.69
CA VAL A 356 19.77 -76.45 23.87
C VAL A 356 19.03 -76.96 22.63
N SER A 357 17.89 -77.62 22.85
CA SER A 357 16.93 -78.03 21.84
C SER A 357 15.55 -77.41 22.14
N PRO A 358 14.84 -76.83 21.16
CA PRO A 358 15.20 -76.71 19.74
C PRO A 358 16.36 -75.74 19.49
N PHE A 359 16.98 -75.86 18.30
CA PHE A 359 18.17 -75.09 17.91
C PHE A 359 17.94 -73.58 17.77
N ARG A 360 16.69 -73.14 17.59
CA ARG A 360 16.26 -71.74 17.48
C ARG A 360 15.12 -71.52 18.46
N LEU A 361 15.15 -70.41 19.19
CA LEU A 361 14.14 -69.99 20.15
C LEU A 361 13.65 -68.58 19.78
N GLU A 362 12.35 -68.42 19.56
CA GLU A 362 11.70 -67.11 19.44
C GLU A 362 11.72 -66.34 20.79
N PRO A 363 11.55 -65.00 20.80
CA PRO A 363 11.43 -64.23 22.04
C PRO A 363 10.37 -64.80 23.00
N GLY A 364 10.78 -65.16 24.22
CA GLY A 364 9.94 -65.79 25.23
C GLY A 364 9.75 -67.31 25.10
N GLU A 365 10.35 -67.95 24.10
CA GLU A 365 10.30 -69.41 23.94
C GLU A 365 11.36 -70.10 24.80
N SER A 366 11.05 -71.31 25.28
CA SER A 366 11.96 -72.13 26.09
C SER A 366 12.37 -73.43 25.37
N GLY A 367 13.65 -73.77 25.44
CA GLY A 367 14.19 -75.07 25.08
C GLY A 367 14.76 -75.82 26.28
N SER A 368 15.14 -77.07 26.11
CA SER A 368 15.79 -77.89 27.14
C SER A 368 17.19 -78.34 26.72
N PHE A 369 18.05 -78.58 27.69
CA PHE A 369 19.36 -79.17 27.49
C PHE A 369 19.53 -80.39 28.39
N SER A 370 20.38 -81.33 27.96
CA SER A 370 20.86 -82.43 28.78
C SER A 370 22.26 -82.86 28.36
N THR A 371 23.07 -83.30 29.32
CA THR A 371 24.44 -83.79 29.13
C THR A 371 24.81 -84.78 30.23
N SER A 372 25.84 -85.59 30.04
CA SER A 372 26.29 -86.59 31.00
C SER A 372 27.79 -86.41 31.30
N TYR A 373 28.16 -86.47 32.57
CA TYR A 373 29.55 -86.42 33.03
C TYR A 373 29.90 -87.74 33.72
N TYR A 374 30.90 -88.44 33.19
CA TYR A 374 31.17 -89.84 33.49
C TYR A 374 32.09 -90.03 34.71
N GLY A 375 31.83 -91.06 35.51
CA GLY A 375 32.71 -91.52 36.58
C GLY A 375 32.80 -90.59 37.79
N VAL A 376 31.70 -89.98 38.21
CA VAL A 376 31.62 -89.14 39.42
C VAL A 376 31.54 -89.99 40.69
N TYR A 377 30.73 -91.05 40.67
CA TYR A 377 30.50 -91.99 41.78
C TYR A 377 29.97 -91.39 43.11
N GLU A 378 29.69 -90.09 43.16
CA GLU A 378 29.08 -89.39 44.30
C GLU A 378 28.04 -88.36 43.84
N GLN A 379 27.19 -87.88 44.77
CA GLN A 379 26.27 -86.79 44.43
C GLN A 379 27.03 -85.49 44.22
N ALA A 380 26.61 -84.74 43.20
CA ALA A 380 27.21 -83.47 42.82
C ALA A 380 26.16 -82.37 42.64
N GLU A 381 26.52 -81.16 43.05
CA GLU A 381 25.81 -79.93 42.72
C GLU A 381 26.38 -79.35 41.42
N VAL A 382 25.51 -78.70 40.63
CA VAL A 382 25.88 -78.10 39.35
C VAL A 382 25.48 -76.64 39.33
N SER A 383 26.43 -75.77 38.98
CA SER A 383 26.19 -74.36 38.73
C SER A 383 26.42 -74.02 37.27
N VAL A 384 25.56 -73.18 36.70
CA VAL A 384 25.79 -72.58 35.37
C VAL A 384 26.92 -71.58 35.50
N ASP A 385 27.95 -71.71 34.67
CA ASP A 385 29.03 -70.71 34.53
C ASP A 385 28.60 -69.61 33.56
N ASN A 386 28.37 -69.99 32.30
CA ASN A 386 27.93 -69.07 31.26
C ASN A 386 27.01 -69.77 30.25
N ALA A 387 26.33 -68.96 29.43
CA ALA A 387 25.67 -69.42 28.22
C ALA A 387 26.17 -68.60 27.02
N SER A 388 26.30 -69.25 25.87
CA SER A 388 26.64 -68.61 24.59
C SER A 388 25.52 -68.83 23.58
N TRP A 389 25.19 -67.80 22.82
CA TRP A 389 24.13 -67.81 21.80
C TRP A 389 24.53 -66.96 20.59
N TYR A 390 23.80 -67.12 19.49
CA TYR A 390 23.86 -66.22 18.34
C TYR A 390 22.52 -65.51 18.16
N LEU A 391 22.57 -64.24 17.75
CA LEU A 391 21.41 -63.41 17.40
C LEU A 391 21.15 -63.45 15.89
N GLU A 392 19.88 -63.25 15.51
CA GLU A 392 19.42 -62.97 14.14
C GLU A 392 19.46 -61.46 13.80
#